data_AF-M4B6G6-F1
#
_entry.id   AF-M4B6G6-F1
#
_cell.length_a   1.000
_cell.length_b   1.000
_cell.length_c   1.000
_cell.angle_alpha   90.00
_cell.angle_beta   90.00
_cell.angle_gamma   90.00
#
_symmetry.space_group_name_H-M   'P 1'
#
loop_
_entity.id
_entity.type
_entity.pdbx_description
1 polymer ?
#
loop_
_entity_poly.entity_id
_entity_poly.type
_entity_poly.pdbx_seq_one_letter_code
_entity_poly.pdbx_strand_id
1 'polypeptide(L)'
;MRVCYFVLVPSVALAVIATESSETSGTIVHVFPLRDVADHRNDALINRALRAQTALDDDEERWPFGPSAVEALIETIDRHGRVSLNDEAKMKKVVRTWKKLIERDDLIGEIGKHYFEAPGPLHDTYDEALATRLVTTYSDRGVARAILHTRPSDPLSKKAGQAHRLEEAVASLWKGRGYTSDNVVSSIATGHDVDFFAPTAFTFLVKCVESEDDANNAIFEYFGSNPSRYFSAVLHAMEKPDADSRVLESSKKWMFQCYAQKQFPTPVFERTLAAYQSEDYAIRGARNHYEKLSLSQIEELVEEYSRIYSV
;
A
#
# COMPACT_ATOMS: atom_id res chain seq x y z
N MET A 1 -50.27 14.60 -6.27
CA MET A 1 -49.49 13.45 -6.81
C MET A 1 -48.05 13.91 -7.01
N ARG A 2 -47.03 13.08 -6.77
CA ARG A 2 -45.61 13.44 -7.00
C ARG A 2 -45.09 12.66 -8.20
N VAL A 3 -44.52 13.34 -9.19
CA VAL A 3 -43.94 12.70 -10.38
C VAL A 3 -42.49 13.15 -10.53
N CYS A 4 -41.58 12.18 -10.68
CA CYS A 4 -40.15 12.42 -10.88
C CYS A 4 -39.73 11.94 -12.28
N TYR A 5 -39.09 12.82 -13.05
CA TYR A 5 -38.50 12.52 -14.36
C TYR A 5 -36.99 12.75 -14.31
N PHE A 6 -36.23 11.87 -14.96
CA PHE A 6 -34.78 12.00 -15.12
C PHE A 6 -34.44 12.23 -16.60
N VAL A 7 -33.67 13.27 -16.90
CA VAL A 7 -33.23 13.61 -18.26
C VAL A 7 -31.71 13.58 -18.31
N LEU A 8 -31.14 12.74 -19.17
CA LEU A 8 -29.71 12.68 -19.44
C LEU A 8 -29.40 13.49 -20.70
N VAL A 9 -28.63 14.55 -20.55
CA VAL A 9 -28.09 15.38 -21.65
C VAL A 9 -26.57 15.17 -21.66
N PRO A 10 -25.86 15.22 -22.81
CA PRO A 10 -24.44 14.83 -22.90
C PRO A 10 -23.49 15.45 -21.87
N SER A 11 -23.82 16.63 -21.32
CA SER A 11 -23.01 17.38 -20.36
C SER A 11 -23.63 17.48 -18.96
N VAL A 12 -24.91 17.12 -18.78
CA VAL A 12 -25.65 17.30 -17.52
C VAL A 12 -26.74 16.24 -17.34
N ALA A 13 -26.79 15.62 -16.16
CA ALA A 13 -27.95 14.84 -15.72
C ALA A 13 -28.92 15.77 -14.97
N LEU A 14 -30.22 15.74 -15.27
CA LEU A 14 -31.24 16.59 -14.65
C LEU A 14 -32.33 15.72 -14.00
N ALA A 15 -32.73 16.06 -12.78
CA ALA A 15 -33.95 15.56 -12.14
C ALA A 15 -35.03 16.65 -12.16
N VAL A 16 -36.21 16.30 -12.67
CA VAL A 16 -37.39 17.17 -12.66
C VAL A 16 -38.43 16.55 -11.72
N ILE A 17 -38.74 17.25 -10.64
CA ILE A 17 -39.77 16.84 -9.68
C ILE A 17 -40.95 17.80 -9.82
N ALA A 18 -42.09 17.27 -10.28
CA ALA A 18 -43.34 18.02 -10.32
C ALA A 18 -44.22 17.58 -9.15
N THR A 19 -44.62 18.55 -8.33
CA THR A 19 -45.58 18.34 -7.24
C THR A 19 -46.82 19.20 -7.46
N GLU A 20 -47.96 18.55 -7.59
CA GLU A 20 -49.27 19.21 -7.49
C GLU A 20 -49.64 19.34 -6.01
N SER A 21 -49.78 20.58 -5.55
CA SER A 21 -50.35 20.91 -4.24
C SER A 21 -51.88 20.89 -4.33
N SER A 22 -52.56 20.27 -3.36
CA SER A 22 -54.03 20.33 -3.26
C SER A 22 -54.53 21.65 -2.65
N GLU A 23 -53.63 22.49 -2.13
CA GLU A 23 -54.00 23.72 -1.40
C GLU A 23 -53.84 25.00 -2.24
N THR A 24 -53.15 24.91 -3.37
CA THR A 24 -52.96 26.04 -4.31
C THR A 24 -52.94 25.49 -5.73
N SER A 25 -53.72 26.08 -6.65
CA SER A 25 -53.89 25.66 -8.06
C SER A 25 -52.62 25.78 -8.94
N GLY A 26 -51.43 25.73 -8.34
CA GLY A 26 -50.14 25.83 -9.02
C GLY A 26 -49.37 24.51 -8.94
N THR A 27 -48.95 24.01 -10.09
CA THR A 27 -47.95 22.93 -10.19
C THR A 27 -46.58 23.52 -9.90
N ILE A 28 -45.90 23.02 -8.88
CA ILE A 28 -44.52 23.41 -8.59
C ILE A 28 -43.60 22.40 -9.29
N VAL A 29 -42.79 22.89 -10.23
CA VAL A 29 -41.78 22.10 -10.95
C VAL A 29 -40.40 22.49 -10.43
N HIS A 30 -39.71 21.55 -9.80
CA HIS A 30 -38.33 21.70 -9.39
C HIS A 30 -37.41 21.00 -10.38
N VAL A 31 -36.44 21.72 -10.93
CA VAL A 31 -35.40 21.16 -11.82
C VAL A 31 -34.06 21.23 -11.09
N PHE A 32 -33.42 20.08 -10.88
CA PHE A 32 -32.13 19.96 -10.22
C PHE A 32 -31.08 19.38 -11.18
N PRO A 33 -29.93 20.05 -11.41
CA PRO A 33 -28.78 19.43 -12.05
C PRO A 33 -28.18 18.38 -11.11
N LEU A 34 -28.21 17.13 -11.52
CA LEU A 34 -27.56 15.99 -10.87
C LEU A 34 -26.04 15.94 -11.16
N ARG A 35 -25.55 16.68 -12.16
CA ARG A 35 -24.11 16.82 -12.46
C ARG A 35 -23.86 17.89 -13.52
N ASP A 36 -22.93 18.82 -13.31
CA ASP A 36 -22.28 19.56 -14.40
C ASP A 36 -20.94 18.87 -14.66
N VAL A 37 -20.78 18.24 -15.83
CA VAL A 37 -19.61 17.38 -16.12
C VAL A 37 -18.36 18.23 -16.46
N ALA A 38 -18.46 19.56 -16.46
CA ALA A 38 -17.37 20.46 -16.88
C ALA A 38 -16.82 21.41 -15.79
N ASP A 39 -17.34 21.43 -14.56
CA ASP A 39 -16.94 22.42 -13.56
C ASP A 39 -16.05 21.84 -12.43
N HIS A 40 -14.74 21.77 -12.70
CA HIS A 40 -13.68 21.29 -11.80
C HIS A 40 -13.47 22.14 -10.52
N ARG A 41 -14.35 23.12 -10.25
CA ARG A 41 -14.28 23.96 -9.04
C ARG A 41 -15.19 23.48 -7.91
N ASN A 42 -16.14 22.58 -8.17
CA ASN A 42 -17.06 22.04 -7.15
C ASN A 42 -16.71 20.63 -6.64
N ASP A 43 -15.66 20.01 -7.18
CA ASP A 43 -15.17 18.71 -6.70
C ASP A 43 -14.77 18.76 -5.22
N ALA A 44 -14.38 19.91 -4.67
CA ALA A 44 -14.04 20.05 -3.26
C ALA A 44 -15.27 19.98 -2.33
N LEU A 45 -16.42 20.53 -2.73
CA LEU A 45 -17.63 20.58 -1.90
C LEU A 45 -18.49 19.32 -2.04
N ILE A 46 -18.57 18.75 -3.25
CA ILE A 46 -19.32 17.51 -3.50
C ILE A 46 -18.55 16.30 -2.98
N ASN A 47 -17.21 16.25 -3.08
CA ASN A 47 -16.45 15.24 -2.34
C ASN A 47 -16.59 15.41 -0.83
N ARG A 48 -16.80 16.62 -0.31
CA ARG A 48 -17.06 16.81 1.13
C ARG A 48 -18.44 16.31 1.55
N ALA A 49 -19.47 16.52 0.72
CA ALA A 49 -20.83 16.03 1.00
C ALA A 49 -20.96 14.51 0.78
N LEU A 50 -20.32 13.94 -0.25
CA LEU A 50 -20.29 12.49 -0.50
C LEU A 50 -19.39 11.75 0.50
N ARG A 51 -18.26 12.33 0.94
CA ARG A 51 -17.48 11.80 2.07
C ARG A 51 -18.23 11.90 3.38
N ALA A 52 -19.04 12.95 3.58
CA ALA A 52 -19.92 13.04 4.73
C ALA A 52 -21.02 11.97 4.70
N GLN A 53 -21.46 11.49 3.53
CA GLN A 53 -22.43 10.39 3.43
C GLN A 53 -21.80 9.00 3.49
N THR A 54 -20.58 8.80 2.97
CA THR A 54 -19.88 7.51 3.10
C THR A 54 -19.25 7.28 4.48
N ALA A 55 -19.15 8.33 5.30
CA ALA A 55 -18.83 8.21 6.72
C ALA A 55 -20.02 7.79 7.59
N LEU A 56 -21.25 7.73 7.06
CA LEU A 56 -22.48 7.54 7.84
C LEU A 56 -23.07 6.13 7.79
N ASP A 57 -22.40 5.17 7.15
CA ASP A 57 -22.91 3.78 7.06
C ASP A 57 -22.35 2.82 8.14
N ASP A 58 -21.63 3.32 9.16
CA ASP A 58 -21.30 2.57 10.38
C ASP A 58 -21.49 3.50 11.60
N ASP A 59 -22.66 3.43 12.25
CA ASP A 59 -22.97 3.88 13.62
C ASP A 59 -22.57 5.33 14.04
N GLU A 60 -23.18 6.37 13.45
CA GLU A 60 -23.25 7.69 14.12
C GLU A 60 -24.69 8.23 14.20
N GLU A 61 -25.28 8.01 15.37
CA GLU A 61 -26.41 8.76 15.90
C GLU A 61 -26.06 10.26 15.94
N ARG A 62 -26.76 11.05 15.12
CA ARG A 62 -26.71 12.52 15.08
C ARG A 62 -27.01 13.13 16.46
N TRP A 63 -25.96 13.54 17.17
CA TRP A 63 -25.99 14.65 18.11
C TRP A 63 -25.41 15.91 17.44
N PRO A 64 -25.87 17.14 17.78
CA PRO A 64 -25.29 18.37 17.22
C PRO A 64 -23.87 18.68 17.72
N PHE A 65 -23.30 17.79 18.55
CA PHE A 65 -21.99 17.88 19.20
C PHE A 65 -21.14 16.61 18.95
N GLY A 66 -21.29 15.97 17.80
CA GLY A 66 -20.47 14.82 17.44
C GLY A 66 -18.98 15.16 17.51
N PRO A 67 -18.12 14.22 17.94
CA PRO A 67 -16.68 14.47 18.03
C PRO A 67 -16.14 14.96 16.70
N SER A 68 -15.18 15.87 16.74
CA SER A 68 -14.47 16.28 15.53
C SER A 68 -13.86 15.06 14.84
N ALA A 69 -13.62 15.13 13.53
CA ALA A 69 -13.04 14.01 12.78
C ALA A 69 -11.70 13.52 13.38
N VAL A 70 -10.96 14.43 14.02
CA VAL A 70 -9.73 14.14 14.77
C VAL A 70 -10.02 13.38 16.05
N GLU A 71 -10.92 13.88 16.90
CA GLU A 71 -11.32 13.20 18.15
C GLU A 71 -11.91 11.81 17.89
N ALA A 72 -12.80 11.67 16.91
CA ALA A 72 -13.40 10.39 16.54
C ALA A 72 -12.35 9.37 16.07
N LEU A 73 -11.33 9.82 15.35
CA LEU A 73 -10.28 8.95 14.85
C LEU A 73 -9.27 8.58 15.97
N ILE A 74 -8.95 9.51 16.87
CA ILE A 74 -8.18 9.23 18.09
C ILE A 74 -8.89 8.18 18.93
N GLU A 75 -10.17 8.39 19.24
CA GLU A 75 -10.96 7.46 20.04
C GLU A 75 -11.04 6.07 19.39
N THR A 76 -11.13 6.03 18.05
CA THR A 76 -11.09 4.78 17.30
C THR A 76 -9.76 4.04 17.45
N ILE A 77 -8.63 4.75 17.31
CA ILE A 77 -7.29 4.16 17.45
C ILE A 77 -7.08 3.67 18.89
N ASP A 78 -7.48 4.48 19.88
CA ASP A 78 -7.39 4.13 21.29
C ASP A 78 -8.24 2.91 21.65
N ARG A 79 -9.46 2.85 21.14
CA ARG A 79 -10.33 1.67 21.30
C ARG A 79 -9.70 0.43 20.69
N HIS A 80 -9.08 0.54 19.52
CA HIS A 80 -8.37 -0.58 18.90
C HIS A 80 -7.13 -1.00 19.70
N GLY A 81 -6.46 -0.08 20.38
CA GLY A 81 -5.30 -0.39 21.24
C GLY A 81 -5.68 -0.98 22.60
N ARG A 82 -6.86 -0.65 23.14
CA ARG A 82 -7.36 -1.21 24.42
C ARG A 82 -7.93 -2.61 24.29
N VAL A 83 -8.54 -2.92 23.13
CA VAL A 83 -9.13 -4.23 22.88
C VAL A 83 -8.06 -5.16 22.32
N SER A 84 -7.88 -6.35 22.90
CA SER A 84 -7.02 -7.38 22.30
C SER A 84 -7.63 -7.89 20.99
N LEU A 85 -7.27 -7.24 19.89
CA LEU A 85 -7.65 -7.65 18.54
C LEU A 85 -6.85 -8.88 18.12
N ASN A 86 -7.50 -9.84 17.48
CA ASN A 86 -6.81 -10.90 16.76
C ASN A 86 -6.14 -10.36 15.48
N ASP A 87 -5.22 -11.12 14.89
CA ASP A 87 -4.41 -10.66 13.75
C ASP A 87 -5.25 -10.23 12.56
N GLU A 88 -6.29 -11.00 12.21
CA GLU A 88 -7.17 -10.66 11.08
C GLU A 88 -7.93 -9.34 11.32
N ALA A 89 -8.42 -9.13 12.55
CA ALA A 89 -9.08 -7.89 12.93
C ALA A 89 -8.11 -6.70 12.92
N LYS A 90 -6.86 -6.89 13.36
CA LYS A 90 -5.81 -5.86 13.25
C LYS A 90 -5.59 -5.48 11.79
N MET A 91 -5.42 -6.46 10.89
CA MET A 91 -5.21 -6.22 9.45
C MET A 91 -6.38 -5.46 8.80
N LYS A 92 -7.64 -5.78 9.15
CA LYS A 92 -8.81 -5.07 8.61
C LYS A 92 -8.92 -3.65 9.17
N LYS A 93 -8.74 -3.50 10.49
CA LYS A 93 -8.87 -2.21 11.18
C LYS A 93 -7.76 -1.24 10.80
N VAL A 94 -6.52 -1.70 10.67
CA VAL A 94 -5.39 -0.84 10.27
C VAL A 94 -5.59 -0.28 8.88
N VAL A 95 -6.01 -1.08 7.89
CA VAL A 95 -6.32 -0.61 6.53
C VAL A 95 -7.44 0.43 6.56
N ARG A 96 -8.48 0.23 7.37
CA ARG A 96 -9.58 1.20 7.51
C ARG A 96 -9.11 2.51 8.13
N THR A 97 -8.36 2.45 9.23
CA THR A 97 -7.80 3.63 9.89
C THR A 97 -6.85 4.38 8.97
N TRP A 98 -6.00 3.65 8.22
CA TRP A 98 -5.09 4.24 7.26
C TRP A 98 -5.81 4.98 6.14
N LYS A 99 -6.88 4.38 5.58
CA LYS A 99 -7.74 5.03 4.58
C LYS A 99 -8.31 6.36 5.08
N LYS A 100 -8.76 6.42 6.34
CA LYS A 100 -9.26 7.66 6.96
C LYS A 100 -8.15 8.69 7.10
N LEU A 101 -6.97 8.30 7.57
CA LEU A 101 -5.82 9.19 7.72
C LEU A 101 -5.37 9.84 6.41
N ILE A 102 -5.38 9.09 5.30
CA ILE A 102 -4.92 9.62 3.99
C ILE A 102 -6.01 10.35 3.21
N GLU A 103 -7.27 10.30 3.65
CA GLU A 103 -8.39 10.93 2.94
C GLU A 103 -8.42 12.46 3.08
N ARG A 104 -7.85 12.98 4.17
CA ARG A 104 -7.73 14.41 4.46
C ARG A 104 -6.30 14.76 4.86
N ASP A 105 -5.86 15.97 4.55
CA ASP A 105 -4.53 16.51 4.82
C ASP A 105 -4.32 17.00 6.26
N ASP A 106 -5.38 17.32 6.98
CA ASP A 106 -5.33 17.87 8.34
C ASP A 106 -5.14 16.81 9.44
N LEU A 107 -5.61 15.58 9.21
CA LEU A 107 -5.67 14.54 10.26
C LEU A 107 -4.29 14.09 10.78
N ILE A 108 -3.31 13.87 9.91
CA ILE A 108 -1.99 13.35 10.33
C ILE A 108 -1.29 14.29 11.30
N GLY A 109 -1.31 15.59 10.99
CA GLY A 109 -0.65 16.61 11.82
C GLY A 109 -1.35 16.79 13.17
N GLU A 110 -2.68 16.91 13.17
CA GLU A 110 -3.44 17.13 14.41
C GLU A 110 -3.43 15.90 15.33
N ILE A 111 -3.59 14.69 14.76
CA ILE A 111 -3.54 13.44 15.54
C ILE A 111 -2.11 13.15 16.00
N GLY A 112 -1.12 13.40 15.16
CA GLY A 112 0.29 13.30 15.54
C GLY A 112 0.64 14.22 16.70
N LYS A 113 0.11 15.45 16.70
CA LYS A 113 0.22 16.39 17.82
C LYS A 113 -0.40 15.86 19.10
N HIS A 114 -1.61 15.29 19.02
CA HIS A 114 -2.27 14.68 20.18
C HIS A 114 -1.43 13.58 20.83
N TYR A 115 -0.87 12.65 20.03
CA TYR A 115 -0.03 11.57 20.57
C TYR A 115 1.37 12.02 21.00
N PHE A 116 1.87 13.14 20.46
CA PHE A 116 3.14 13.72 20.88
C PHE A 116 3.02 14.46 22.22
N GLU A 117 1.97 15.24 22.44
CA GLU A 117 1.74 15.97 23.70
C GLU A 117 1.39 15.03 24.87
N ALA A 118 1.03 13.78 24.57
CA ALA A 118 0.89 12.69 25.54
C ALA A 118 1.87 11.54 25.20
N PRO A 119 3.20 11.79 25.26
CA PRO A 119 4.17 10.91 24.65
C PRO A 119 4.29 9.60 25.43
N GLY A 120 4.20 8.48 24.72
CA GLY A 120 5.00 7.31 25.06
C GLY A 120 6.50 7.66 24.98
N PRO A 121 7.40 6.88 25.59
CA PRO A 121 8.70 7.37 26.07
C PRO A 121 9.76 7.77 25.03
N LEU A 122 9.45 7.89 23.74
CA LEU A 122 10.43 8.21 22.70
C LEU A 122 9.74 9.01 21.58
N HIS A 123 10.37 10.10 21.11
CA HIS A 123 10.36 10.62 19.73
C HIS A 123 9.92 12.07 19.46
N ASP A 124 10.62 12.67 18.49
CA ASP A 124 10.84 14.08 18.24
C ASP A 124 10.33 14.42 16.83
N THR A 125 9.06 14.13 16.55
CA THR A 125 8.20 14.78 15.52
C THR A 125 6.79 14.18 15.61
N TYR A 126 5.76 14.96 15.26
CA TYR A 126 4.35 14.53 15.34
C TYR A 126 4.05 13.25 14.54
N ASP A 127 4.73 13.04 13.42
CA ASP A 127 4.52 11.89 12.55
C ASP A 127 5.09 10.60 13.17
N GLU A 128 6.23 10.68 13.86
CA GLU A 128 6.85 9.52 14.54
C GLU A 128 6.03 9.07 15.76
N ALA A 129 5.42 10.01 16.49
CA ALA A 129 4.48 9.70 17.57
C ALA A 129 3.25 8.95 17.03
N LEU A 130 2.68 9.41 15.90
CA LEU A 130 1.58 8.72 15.23
C LEU A 130 2.00 7.32 14.75
N ALA A 131 3.16 7.20 14.10
CA ALA A 131 3.69 5.91 13.64
C ALA A 131 3.87 4.94 14.82
N THR A 132 4.42 5.42 15.94
CA THR A 132 4.59 4.64 17.18
C THR A 132 3.24 4.13 17.69
N ARG A 133 2.22 4.99 17.71
CA ARG A 133 0.87 4.60 18.12
C ARG A 133 0.26 3.57 17.19
N LEU A 134 0.38 3.76 15.88
CA LEU A 134 -0.13 2.85 14.86
C LEU A 134 0.55 1.48 14.95
N VAL A 135 1.88 1.44 15.04
CA VAL A 135 2.64 0.19 15.20
C VAL A 135 2.26 -0.54 16.48
N THR A 136 2.16 0.18 17.61
CA THR A 136 1.77 -0.42 18.89
C THR A 136 0.36 -1.01 18.84
N THR A 137 -0.56 -0.35 18.13
CA THR A 137 -1.96 -0.76 18.02
C THR A 137 -2.15 -1.94 17.05
N TYR A 138 -1.46 -1.91 15.91
CA TYR A 138 -1.76 -2.78 14.77
C TYR A 138 -0.65 -3.76 14.39
N SER A 139 0.52 -3.69 15.04
CA SER A 139 1.77 -4.40 14.71
C SER A 139 2.48 -3.92 13.44
N ASP A 140 3.76 -4.24 13.33
CA ASP A 140 4.61 -3.91 12.16
C ASP A 140 4.05 -4.50 10.86
N ARG A 141 3.61 -5.77 10.89
CA ARG A 141 2.94 -6.40 9.74
C ARG A 141 1.62 -5.72 9.40
N GLY A 142 0.90 -5.21 10.40
CA GLY A 142 -0.35 -4.48 10.19
C GLY A 142 -0.14 -3.17 9.45
N VAL A 143 0.82 -2.36 9.92
CA VAL A 143 1.13 -1.10 9.25
C VAL A 143 1.75 -1.32 7.87
N ALA A 144 2.63 -2.33 7.69
CA ALA A 144 3.16 -2.69 6.38
C ALA A 144 2.03 -3.04 5.40
N ARG A 145 1.10 -3.90 5.84
CA ARG A 145 -0.08 -4.25 5.03
C ARG A 145 -0.90 -3.01 4.68
N ALA A 146 -1.11 -2.08 5.62
CA ALA A 146 -1.85 -0.86 5.34
C ALA A 146 -1.14 0.03 4.31
N ILE A 147 0.17 0.23 4.44
CA ILE A 147 1.00 0.98 3.49
C ILE A 147 0.85 0.38 2.09
N LEU A 148 1.07 -0.92 1.96
CA LEU A 148 1.05 -1.63 0.67
C LEU A 148 -0.32 -1.58 -0.02
N HIS A 149 -1.41 -1.76 0.74
CA HIS A 149 -2.77 -1.84 0.19
C HIS A 149 -3.46 -0.49 -0.03
N THR A 150 -2.98 0.58 0.60
CA THR A 150 -3.64 1.91 0.52
C THR A 150 -2.82 2.95 -0.22
N ARG A 151 -1.61 2.61 -0.70
CA ARG A 151 -0.86 3.47 -1.62
C ARG A 151 -1.73 3.77 -2.85
N PRO A 152 -2.03 5.05 -3.13
CA PRO A 152 -2.80 5.41 -4.31
C PRO A 152 -2.07 4.99 -5.58
N SER A 153 -2.76 4.34 -6.53
CA SER A 153 -2.20 3.99 -7.83
C SER A 153 -2.09 5.19 -8.77
N ASP A 154 -2.94 6.20 -8.60
CA ASP A 154 -2.86 7.47 -9.34
C ASP A 154 -1.72 8.35 -8.80
N PRO A 155 -0.68 8.65 -9.61
CA PRO A 155 0.43 9.52 -9.21
C PRO A 155 -0.01 10.95 -8.86
N LEU A 156 -1.17 11.41 -9.37
CA LEU A 156 -1.73 12.74 -9.08
C LEU A 156 -2.70 12.73 -7.90
N SER A 157 -2.83 11.60 -7.20
CA SER A 157 -3.74 11.47 -6.09
C SER A 157 -3.47 12.50 -5.00
N LYS A 158 -4.51 13.23 -4.59
CA LYS A 158 -4.45 14.15 -3.44
C LYS A 158 -4.16 13.45 -2.11
N LYS A 159 -4.18 12.11 -2.08
CA LYS A 159 -3.88 11.27 -0.91
C LYS A 159 -2.41 10.82 -0.87
N ALA A 160 -1.65 11.01 -1.96
CA ALA A 160 -0.29 10.48 -2.08
C ALA A 160 0.66 11.12 -1.05
N GLY A 161 0.55 12.43 -0.80
CA GLY A 161 1.39 13.12 0.19
C GLY A 161 1.22 12.56 1.60
N GLN A 162 -0.02 12.29 2.02
CA GLN A 162 -0.34 11.71 3.32
C GLN A 162 0.14 10.26 3.42
N ALA A 163 -0.03 9.47 2.35
CA ALA A 163 0.48 8.10 2.30
C ALA A 163 2.01 8.07 2.42
N HIS A 164 2.71 8.97 1.72
CA HIS A 164 4.16 9.12 1.80
C HIS A 164 4.62 9.53 3.20
N ARG A 165 3.95 10.49 3.84
CA ARG A 165 4.27 10.87 5.22
C ARG A 165 4.18 9.72 6.20
N LEU A 166 3.09 8.94 6.13
CA LEU A 166 2.91 7.81 7.05
C LEU A 166 3.92 6.69 6.83
N GLU A 167 4.21 6.32 5.58
CA GLU A 167 5.20 5.26 5.32
C GLU A 167 6.63 5.71 5.65
N GLU A 168 6.98 6.98 5.43
CA GLU A 168 8.29 7.55 5.80
C GLU A 168 8.45 7.65 7.32
N ALA A 169 7.35 7.93 8.04
CA ALA A 169 7.34 7.90 9.50
C ALA A 169 7.53 6.48 10.05
N VAL A 170 6.88 5.47 9.46
CA VAL A 170 7.09 4.06 9.84
C VAL A 170 8.52 3.61 9.50
N ALA A 171 9.04 3.97 8.33
CA ALA A 171 10.41 3.65 7.94
C ALA A 171 11.44 4.30 8.91
N SER A 172 11.24 5.57 9.26
CA SER A 172 12.08 6.28 10.23
C SER A 172 11.99 5.65 11.63
N LEU A 173 10.79 5.29 12.08
CA LEU A 173 10.58 4.61 13.35
C LEU A 173 11.32 3.27 13.41
N TRP A 174 11.25 2.46 12.35
CA TRP A 174 11.97 1.18 12.28
C TRP A 174 13.48 1.37 12.29
N LYS A 175 14.01 2.35 11.54
CA LYS A 175 15.44 2.71 11.58
C LYS A 175 15.87 3.17 12.98
N GLY A 176 15.09 4.05 13.61
CA GLY A 176 15.35 4.55 14.96
C GLY A 176 15.33 3.46 16.03
N ARG A 177 14.58 2.37 15.80
CA ARG A 177 14.55 1.17 16.65
C ARG A 177 15.65 0.15 16.32
N GLY A 178 16.49 0.40 15.32
CA GLY A 178 17.57 -0.50 14.92
C GLY A 178 17.11 -1.74 14.16
N TYR A 179 16.00 -1.66 13.40
CA TYR A 179 15.56 -2.76 12.54
C TYR A 179 16.60 -3.07 11.47
N THR A 180 16.84 -4.36 11.25
CA THR A 180 17.65 -4.84 10.13
C THR A 180 16.80 -4.96 8.86
N SER A 181 17.45 -5.13 7.71
CA SER A 181 16.75 -5.40 6.44
C SER A 181 15.85 -6.63 6.52
N ASP A 182 16.27 -7.68 7.23
CA ASP A 182 15.44 -8.87 7.47
C ASP A 182 14.17 -8.57 8.28
N ASN A 183 14.24 -7.68 9.27
CA ASN A 183 13.06 -7.25 10.02
C ASN A 183 12.05 -6.51 9.12
N VAL A 184 12.55 -5.66 8.21
CA VAL A 184 11.72 -4.94 7.24
C VAL A 184 11.07 -5.91 6.26
N VAL A 185 11.84 -6.80 5.64
CA VAL A 185 11.32 -7.77 4.66
C VAL A 185 10.33 -8.74 5.33
N SER A 186 10.63 -9.21 6.54
CA SER A 186 9.71 -10.05 7.32
C SER A 186 8.39 -9.35 7.66
N SER A 187 8.42 -8.03 7.87
CA SER A 187 7.21 -7.23 8.12
C SER A 187 6.35 -7.06 6.85
N ILE A 188 6.99 -6.99 5.68
CA ILE A 188 6.35 -6.89 4.36
C ILE A 188 5.80 -8.24 3.89
N ALA A 189 6.39 -9.37 4.32
CA ALA A 189 6.07 -10.71 3.82
C ALA A 189 4.57 -11.05 3.86
N THR A 190 4.01 -11.31 2.67
CA THR A 190 2.61 -11.73 2.46
C THR A 190 2.42 -13.24 2.46
N GLY A 191 3.51 -13.99 2.25
CA GLY A 191 3.52 -15.43 2.02
C GLY A 191 3.77 -15.82 0.56
N HIS A 192 3.69 -14.87 -0.38
CA HIS A 192 4.03 -15.06 -1.78
C HIS A 192 5.28 -14.27 -2.17
N ASP A 193 6.31 -14.95 -2.67
CA ASP A 193 7.61 -14.34 -2.97
C ASP A 193 7.54 -13.22 -4.02
N VAL A 194 6.62 -13.37 -4.98
CA VAL A 194 6.39 -12.38 -6.04
C VAL A 194 5.94 -11.01 -5.50
N ASP A 195 5.28 -10.98 -4.34
CA ASP A 195 4.71 -9.74 -3.79
C ASP A 195 5.79 -8.78 -3.28
N PHE A 196 7.01 -9.25 -3.02
CA PHE A 196 8.13 -8.36 -2.66
C PHE A 196 8.51 -7.40 -3.80
N PHE A 197 8.29 -7.83 -5.04
CA PHE A 197 8.57 -7.05 -6.24
C PHE A 197 7.36 -6.29 -6.78
N ALA A 198 6.19 -6.39 -6.12
CA ALA A 198 5.06 -5.53 -6.44
C ALA A 198 5.47 -4.05 -6.23
N PRO A 199 5.14 -3.11 -7.14
CA PRO A 199 5.64 -1.74 -7.06
C PRO A 199 5.39 -1.05 -5.71
N THR A 200 4.23 -1.31 -5.09
CA THR A 200 3.86 -0.72 -3.79
C THR A 200 4.72 -1.21 -2.63
N ALA A 201 5.12 -2.50 -2.67
CA ALA A 201 5.96 -3.16 -1.68
C ALA A 201 7.43 -2.79 -1.88
N PHE A 202 7.94 -2.91 -3.12
CA PHE A 202 9.33 -2.60 -3.45
C PHE A 202 9.66 -1.13 -3.17
N THR A 203 8.74 -0.20 -3.50
CA THR A 203 8.91 1.23 -3.16
C THR A 203 9.04 1.46 -1.66
N PHE A 204 8.23 0.78 -0.85
CA PHE A 204 8.30 0.90 0.61
C PHE A 204 9.60 0.30 1.17
N LEU A 205 10.02 -0.85 0.63
CA LEU A 205 11.29 -1.47 0.99
C LEU A 205 12.46 -0.54 0.70
N VAL A 206 12.53 0.06 -0.49
CA VAL A 206 13.59 1.02 -0.86
C VAL A 206 13.61 2.22 0.09
N LYS A 207 12.45 2.75 0.52
CA LYS A 207 12.41 3.81 1.54
C LYS A 207 12.97 3.38 2.91
N CYS A 208 12.88 2.09 3.23
CA CYS A 208 13.41 1.55 4.49
C CYS A 208 14.91 1.26 4.42
N VAL A 209 15.43 0.83 3.27
CA VAL A 209 16.83 0.40 3.10
C VAL A 209 17.67 1.36 2.25
N GLU A 210 17.13 2.52 1.87
CA GLU A 210 17.77 3.64 1.16
C GLU A 210 18.14 3.41 -0.32
N SER A 211 18.21 2.17 -0.82
CA SER A 211 18.58 1.91 -2.22
C SER A 211 17.90 0.68 -2.83
N GLU A 212 17.84 0.62 -4.17
CA GLU A 212 17.39 -0.59 -4.89
C GLU A 212 18.38 -1.76 -4.74
N ASP A 213 19.68 -1.47 -4.61
CA ASP A 213 20.72 -2.48 -4.40
C ASP A 213 20.51 -3.19 -3.05
N ASP A 214 20.33 -2.42 -1.98
CA ASP A 214 20.04 -2.93 -0.64
C ASP A 214 18.68 -3.64 -0.57
N ALA A 215 17.68 -3.16 -1.31
CA ALA A 215 16.36 -3.79 -1.38
C ALA A 215 16.44 -5.18 -2.05
N ASN A 216 17.12 -5.28 -3.19
CA ASN A 216 17.33 -6.56 -3.87
C ASN A 216 18.16 -7.51 -3.00
N ASN A 217 19.21 -7.02 -2.34
CA ASN A 217 20.01 -7.82 -1.42
C ASN A 217 19.20 -8.33 -0.22
N ALA A 218 18.37 -7.48 0.38
CA ALA A 218 17.51 -7.86 1.49
C ALA A 218 16.52 -8.97 1.11
N ILE A 219 15.88 -8.86 -0.06
CA ILE A 219 14.99 -9.91 -0.58
C ILE A 219 15.78 -11.20 -0.86
N PHE A 220 16.97 -11.08 -1.45
CA PHE A 220 17.82 -12.23 -1.75
C PHE A 220 18.25 -12.99 -0.48
N GLU A 221 18.70 -12.27 0.55
CA GLU A 221 19.04 -12.86 1.85
C GLU A 221 17.82 -13.51 2.51
N TYR A 222 16.67 -12.85 2.47
CA TYR A 222 15.40 -13.41 2.97
C TYR A 222 14.99 -14.70 2.22
N PHE A 223 15.34 -14.80 0.94
CA PHE A 223 15.16 -16.02 0.14
C PHE A 223 16.17 -17.14 0.47
N GLY A 224 17.04 -16.96 1.48
CA GLY A 224 18.10 -17.90 1.84
C GLY A 224 19.30 -17.81 0.90
N SER A 225 19.53 -16.64 0.30
CA SER A 225 20.56 -16.42 -0.72
C SER A 225 20.45 -17.41 -1.89
N ASN A 226 19.22 -17.72 -2.29
CA ASN A 226 18.89 -18.66 -3.35
C ASN A 226 18.62 -17.92 -4.68
N PRO A 227 19.51 -18.02 -5.68
CA PRO A 227 19.38 -17.31 -6.95
C PRO A 227 18.17 -17.77 -7.75
N SER A 228 17.84 -19.06 -7.74
CA SER A 228 16.75 -19.65 -8.51
C SER A 228 15.40 -19.19 -7.97
N ARG A 229 15.28 -19.07 -6.64
CA ARG A 229 14.09 -18.49 -5.98
C ARG A 229 13.94 -17.01 -6.29
N TYR A 230 15.04 -16.26 -6.27
CA TYR A 230 15.05 -14.84 -6.63
C TYR A 230 14.61 -14.62 -8.08
N PHE A 231 15.24 -15.31 -9.05
CA PHE A 231 14.86 -15.21 -10.45
C PHE A 231 13.41 -15.63 -10.69
N SER A 232 12.93 -16.70 -10.05
CA SER A 232 11.54 -17.13 -10.17
C SER A 232 10.58 -16.04 -9.71
N ALA A 233 10.84 -15.43 -8.55
CA ALA A 233 10.03 -14.33 -8.03
C ALA A 233 10.04 -13.11 -8.97
N VAL A 234 11.20 -12.76 -9.55
CA VAL A 234 11.32 -11.63 -10.51
C VAL A 234 10.58 -11.93 -11.81
N LEU A 235 10.74 -13.12 -12.38
CA LEU A 235 10.07 -13.51 -13.64
C LEU A 235 8.55 -13.55 -13.46
N HIS A 236 8.05 -14.16 -12.38
CA HIS A 236 6.61 -14.12 -12.09
C HIS A 236 6.10 -12.71 -11.78
N ALA A 237 6.95 -11.82 -11.24
CA ALA A 237 6.58 -10.43 -11.04
C ALA A 237 6.44 -9.70 -12.39
N MET A 238 7.26 -10.02 -13.39
CA MET A 238 7.16 -9.45 -14.74
C MET A 238 5.87 -9.86 -15.45
N GLU A 239 5.29 -11.00 -15.09
CA GLU A 239 4.02 -11.49 -15.62
C GLU A 239 2.78 -10.87 -14.93
N LYS A 240 2.96 -10.09 -13.85
CA LYS A 240 1.85 -9.41 -13.16
C LYS A 240 1.30 -8.23 -13.98
N PRO A 241 0.00 -7.91 -13.86
CA PRO A 241 -0.67 -6.90 -14.69
C PRO A 241 -0.13 -5.48 -14.49
N ASP A 242 0.28 -5.14 -13.26
CA ASP A 242 0.79 -3.81 -12.90
C ASP A 242 2.32 -3.82 -12.70
N ALA A 243 3.03 -4.70 -13.41
CA ALA A 243 4.47 -4.86 -13.28
C ALA A 243 5.22 -3.58 -13.71
N ASP A 244 6.13 -3.09 -12.85
CA ASP A 244 7.10 -2.07 -13.25
C ASP A 244 8.30 -2.76 -13.93
N SER A 245 8.20 -2.97 -15.24
CA SER A 245 9.21 -3.70 -16.01
C SER A 245 10.61 -3.12 -15.86
N ARG A 246 10.77 -1.80 -15.67
CA ARG A 246 12.10 -1.18 -15.55
C ARG A 246 12.77 -1.57 -14.23
N VAL A 247 12.01 -1.53 -13.14
CA VAL A 247 12.50 -1.93 -11.81
C VAL A 247 12.81 -3.42 -11.80
N LEU A 248 11.93 -4.25 -12.36
CA LEU A 248 12.13 -5.70 -12.43
C LEU A 248 13.34 -6.10 -13.29
N GLU A 249 13.55 -5.46 -14.43
CA GLU A 249 14.76 -5.65 -15.24
C GLU A 249 16.03 -5.23 -14.47
N SER A 250 15.93 -4.18 -13.63
CA SER A 250 17.03 -3.76 -12.76
C SER A 250 17.30 -4.79 -11.65
N SER A 251 16.26 -5.36 -11.04
CA SER A 251 16.35 -6.47 -10.09
C SER A 251 16.94 -7.73 -10.72
N LYS A 252 16.55 -8.07 -11.95
CA LYS A 252 17.12 -9.20 -12.71
C LYS A 252 18.60 -8.97 -13.00
N LYS A 253 18.94 -7.78 -13.49
CA LYS A 253 20.32 -7.33 -13.74
C LYS A 253 21.18 -7.37 -12.48
N TRP A 254 20.64 -6.97 -11.34
CA TRP A 254 21.35 -7.02 -10.06
C TRP A 254 21.85 -8.44 -9.76
N MET A 255 20.97 -9.45 -9.89
CA MET A 255 21.35 -10.84 -9.65
C MET A 255 22.41 -11.33 -10.64
N PHE A 256 22.28 -11.00 -11.93
CA PHE A 256 23.32 -11.31 -12.91
C PHE A 256 24.67 -10.67 -12.56
N GLN A 257 24.68 -9.41 -12.13
CA GLN A 257 25.88 -8.71 -11.73
C GLN A 257 26.56 -9.35 -10.50
N CYS A 258 25.79 -9.87 -9.53
CA CYS A 258 26.36 -10.61 -8.40
C CYS A 258 27.20 -11.83 -8.84
N TYR A 259 26.78 -12.53 -9.89
CA TYR A 259 27.54 -13.65 -10.46
C TYR A 259 28.73 -13.18 -11.30
N ALA A 260 28.54 -12.15 -12.12
CA ALA A 260 29.58 -11.59 -12.98
C ALA A 260 30.75 -11.00 -12.16
N GLN A 261 30.45 -10.29 -11.07
CA GLN A 261 31.45 -9.73 -10.17
C GLN A 261 32.31 -10.82 -9.51
N LYS A 262 31.73 -12.01 -9.28
CA LYS A 262 32.44 -13.20 -8.77
C LYS A 262 33.12 -14.01 -9.88
N GLN A 263 33.10 -13.50 -11.13
CA GLN A 263 33.70 -14.12 -12.31
C GLN A 263 33.22 -15.56 -12.54
N PHE A 264 31.92 -15.82 -12.32
CA PHE A 264 31.35 -17.14 -12.55
C PHE A 264 31.38 -17.49 -14.04
N PRO A 265 32.01 -18.61 -14.45
CA PRO A 265 31.86 -19.11 -15.80
C PRO A 265 30.40 -19.50 -16.09
N THR A 266 29.93 -19.29 -17.32
CA THR A 266 28.55 -19.65 -17.74
C THR A 266 28.14 -21.07 -17.33
N PRO A 267 28.97 -22.12 -17.52
CA PRO A 267 28.58 -23.48 -17.10
C PRO A 267 28.49 -23.66 -15.57
N VAL A 268 29.11 -22.78 -14.78
CA VAL A 268 28.98 -22.78 -13.32
C VAL A 268 27.70 -22.04 -12.91
N PHE A 269 27.36 -20.94 -13.58
CA PHE A 269 26.10 -20.22 -13.39
C PHE A 269 24.88 -21.13 -13.66
N GLU A 270 24.86 -21.83 -14.80
CA GLU A 270 23.82 -22.79 -15.15
C GLU A 270 23.66 -23.90 -14.10
N ARG A 271 24.78 -24.55 -13.73
CA ARG A 271 24.77 -25.58 -12.67
C ARG A 271 24.31 -25.05 -11.33
N THR A 272 24.61 -23.79 -11.02
CA THR A 272 24.17 -23.14 -9.79
C THR A 272 22.64 -22.98 -9.80
N LEU A 273 22.04 -22.48 -10.88
CA LEU A 273 20.59 -22.36 -10.98
C LEU A 273 19.88 -23.71 -10.81
N ALA A 274 20.39 -24.78 -11.42
CA ALA A 274 19.85 -26.12 -11.26
C ALA A 274 20.01 -26.65 -9.83
N ALA A 275 21.20 -26.50 -9.23
CA ALA A 275 21.49 -27.02 -7.89
C ALA A 275 20.59 -26.38 -6.82
N TYR A 276 20.40 -25.06 -6.87
CA TYR A 276 19.60 -24.33 -5.87
C TYR A 276 18.08 -24.57 -5.98
N GLN A 277 17.61 -25.31 -6.98
CA GLN A 277 16.22 -25.78 -7.05
C GLN A 277 16.00 -27.15 -6.39
N SER A 278 17.07 -27.89 -6.10
CA SER A 278 16.97 -29.18 -5.41
C SER A 278 16.66 -28.96 -3.92
N GLU A 279 15.90 -29.89 -3.32
CA GLU A 279 15.53 -29.79 -1.90
C GLU A 279 16.76 -29.79 -0.98
N ASP A 280 17.86 -30.42 -1.42
CA ASP A 280 19.11 -30.50 -0.66
C ASP A 280 19.80 -29.14 -0.48
N TYR A 281 19.55 -28.17 -1.37
CA TYR A 281 20.06 -26.81 -1.29
C TYR A 281 19.06 -25.79 -0.75
N ALA A 282 17.85 -26.21 -0.36
CA ALA A 282 16.87 -25.35 0.29
C ALA A 282 17.30 -25.05 1.75
N ILE A 283 18.40 -24.30 1.91
CA ILE A 283 18.95 -23.96 3.21
C ILE A 283 18.20 -22.75 3.78
N ARG A 284 17.61 -22.94 4.97
CA ARG A 284 17.27 -21.92 5.99
C ARG A 284 16.75 -20.57 5.45
N GLY A 285 15.55 -20.55 4.86
CA GLY A 285 14.85 -19.29 4.56
C GLY A 285 13.52 -19.47 3.84
N ALA A 286 13.35 -20.56 3.10
CA ALA A 286 12.13 -20.89 2.37
C ALA A 286 11.33 -21.99 3.09
N ARG A 287 10.61 -21.67 4.17
CA ARG A 287 9.65 -22.63 4.74
C ARG A 287 8.43 -22.87 3.84
N ASN A 288 8.22 -22.01 2.84
CA ASN A 288 7.12 -22.12 1.89
C ASN A 288 7.64 -22.68 0.57
N HIS A 289 6.89 -23.60 -0.03
CA HIS A 289 7.08 -24.00 -1.42
C HIS A 289 7.00 -22.75 -2.31
N TYR A 290 7.96 -22.61 -3.22
CA TYR A 290 7.95 -21.63 -4.30
C TYR A 290 7.92 -22.36 -5.64
N GLU A 291 7.42 -21.71 -6.68
CA GLU A 291 7.40 -22.25 -8.03
C GLU A 291 8.81 -22.21 -8.63
N LYS A 292 9.34 -23.37 -9.01
CA LYS A 292 10.72 -23.52 -9.52
C LYS A 292 10.80 -23.00 -10.95
N LEU A 293 11.99 -22.55 -11.37
CA LEU A 293 12.17 -22.14 -12.77
C LEU A 293 12.02 -23.35 -13.69
N SER A 294 11.36 -23.15 -14.82
CA SER A 294 11.32 -24.15 -15.89
C SER A 294 12.69 -24.31 -16.55
N LEU A 295 12.87 -25.41 -17.29
CA LEU A 295 14.05 -25.63 -18.12
C LEU A 295 14.26 -24.49 -19.12
N SER A 296 13.19 -24.00 -19.75
CA SER A 296 13.26 -22.88 -20.70
C SER A 296 13.70 -21.58 -20.02
N GLN A 297 13.19 -21.28 -18.82
CA GLN A 297 13.61 -20.10 -18.07
C GLN A 297 15.09 -20.18 -17.67
N ILE A 298 15.59 -21.37 -17.31
CA ILE A 298 17.02 -21.55 -17.03
C ILE A 298 17.84 -21.30 -18.30
N GLU A 299 17.45 -21.87 -19.44
CA GLU A 299 18.13 -21.67 -20.72
C GLU A 299 18.19 -20.18 -21.10
N GLU A 300 17.08 -19.45 -20.98
CA GLU A 300 17.00 -18.01 -21.26
C GLU A 300 17.90 -17.19 -20.32
N LEU A 301 17.88 -17.47 -19.01
CA LEU A 301 18.74 -16.79 -18.04
C LEU A 301 20.24 -17.06 -18.32
N VAL A 302 20.58 -18.28 -18.71
CA VAL A 302 21.96 -18.68 -19.02
C VAL A 302 22.43 -18.04 -20.33
N GLU A 303 21.56 -17.97 -21.35
CA GLU A 303 21.84 -17.26 -22.59
C GLU A 303 22.09 -15.77 -22.32
N GLU A 304 21.24 -15.13 -21.53
CA GLU A 304 21.40 -13.72 -21.17
C GLU A 304 22.71 -13.48 -20.41
N TYR A 305 23.03 -14.32 -19.42
CA TYR A 305 24.28 -14.26 -18.67
C TYR A 305 25.50 -14.39 -19.59
N SER A 306 25.49 -15.40 -20.47
CA SER A 306 26.61 -15.67 -21.38
C SER A 306 26.83 -14.55 -22.39
N ARG A 307 25.76 -13.87 -22.81
CA ARG A 307 25.83 -12.87 -23.86
C ARG A 307 26.26 -11.50 -23.33
N ILE A 308 25.80 -11.14 -22.13
CA ILE A 308 25.91 -9.76 -21.61
C ILE A 308 26.90 -9.66 -20.45
N TYR A 309 26.97 -10.67 -19.58
CA TYR A 309 27.59 -10.54 -18.27
C TYR A 309 28.87 -11.38 -18.09
N SER A 310 29.05 -12.45 -18.87
CA SER A 310 30.23 -13.31 -18.80
C SER A 310 31.41 -12.85 -19.67
N VAL A 311 31.41 -11.58 -20.12
CA VAL A 311 32.42 -11.00 -21.04
C VAL A 311 33.61 -10.45 -20.28
#